data_AF-L7LVB3-F1
#
_entry.id   AF-L7LVB3-F1
#
_cell.length_a   1.000
_cell.length_b   1.000
_cell.length_c   1.000
_cell.angle_alpha   90.00
_cell.angle_beta   90.00
_cell.angle_gamma   90.00
#
_symmetry.space_group_name_H-M   'P 1'
#
loop_
_entity.id
_entity.type
_entity.pdbx_description
1 polymer ?
#
loop_
_entity_poly.entity_id
_entity_poly.type
_entity_poly.pdbx_seq_one_letter_code
_entity_poly.pdbx_strand_id
1 'polypeptide(L)'
;MRVDVFLPLFLFIATALGGGPGRKPKVLQGYDDNVTEYPNDTSNCSQYRGTRKCPHAHHGWHFNPVYGICFWNEYTYCGVDKNYFLTCEECNRECKVSGCAYPLEPPD
;
A
#
# COMPACT_ATOMS: atom_id res chain seq x y z
N MET A 1 62.65 37.16 15.70
CA MET A 1 62.68 35.70 15.44
C MET A 1 61.25 35.21 15.47
N ARG A 2 60.84 34.56 14.38
CA ARG A 2 59.67 33.70 14.11
C ARG A 2 58.77 33.35 15.32
N VAL A 3 57.46 33.57 15.19
CA VAL A 3 56.46 32.58 15.64
C VAL A 3 55.23 32.65 14.72
N ASP A 4 54.78 31.47 14.33
CA ASP A 4 54.01 31.15 13.13
C ASP A 4 52.50 31.43 13.21
N VAL A 5 51.91 31.55 12.02
CA VAL A 5 50.47 31.62 11.74
C VAL A 5 49.80 30.32 12.17
N PHE A 6 48.84 30.39 13.10
CA PHE A 6 47.94 29.27 13.38
C PHE A 6 46.52 29.69 13.03
N LEU A 7 46.11 29.37 11.80
CA LEU A 7 44.72 29.37 11.37
C LEU A 7 44.10 28.08 11.92
N PRO A 8 43.19 28.11 12.93
CA PRO A 8 42.54 26.89 13.36
C PRO A 8 41.51 26.50 12.30
N LEU A 9 41.92 25.61 11.40
CA LEU A 9 41.03 24.90 10.49
C LEU A 9 40.17 23.96 11.34
N PHE A 10 39.10 24.48 11.94
CA PHE A 10 38.07 23.67 12.57
C PHE A 10 37.32 22.92 11.47
N LEU A 11 37.85 21.76 11.09
CA LEU A 11 37.13 20.72 10.36
C LEU A 11 36.00 20.25 11.27
N PHE A 12 34.83 20.88 11.11
CA PHE A 12 33.57 20.32 11.58
C PHE A 12 33.29 19.07 10.74
N ILE A 13 33.87 17.93 11.14
CA ILE A 13 33.41 16.63 10.67
C ILE A 13 32.08 16.38 11.38
N ALA A 14 31.01 16.93 10.81
CA ALA A 14 29.67 16.51 11.16
C ALA A 14 29.51 15.08 10.65
N THR A 15 29.72 14.09 11.52
CA THR A 15 29.23 12.75 11.27
C THR A 15 27.71 12.84 11.27
N ALA A 16 27.14 13.04 10.08
CA ALA A 16 25.72 12.90 9.86
C ALA A 16 25.35 11.43 10.09
N LEU A 17 25.11 11.06 11.34
CA LEU A 17 24.38 9.84 11.69
C LEU A 17 22.94 10.07 11.24
N GLY A 18 22.69 9.85 9.95
CA GLY A 18 21.37 9.86 9.33
C GLY A 18 20.54 8.68 9.84
N GLY A 19 20.12 8.75 11.11
CA GLY A 19 19.12 7.88 11.71
C GLY A 19 17.72 8.36 11.33
N GLY A 20 17.38 8.28 10.04
CA GLY A 20 15.98 8.40 9.63
C GLY A 20 15.18 7.25 10.26
N PRO A 21 13.89 7.44 10.58
CA PRO A 21 13.06 6.35 11.09
C PRO A 21 13.15 5.18 10.11
N GLY A 22 13.66 4.03 10.59
CA GLY A 22 13.76 2.82 9.79
C GLY A 22 12.43 2.55 9.12
N ARG A 23 12.44 2.20 7.82
CA ARG A 23 11.24 1.91 7.03
C ARG A 23 10.36 0.97 7.83
N LYS A 24 9.33 1.50 8.51
CA LYS A 24 8.33 0.65 9.16
C LYS A 24 7.69 -0.15 8.02
N PRO A 25 7.54 -1.48 8.16
CA PRO A 25 6.84 -2.23 7.15
C PRO A 25 5.50 -1.54 6.91
N LYS A 26 5.22 -1.22 5.63
CA LYS A 26 3.92 -0.70 5.25
C LYS A 26 2.93 -1.78 5.60
N VAL A 27 2.30 -1.65 6.77
CA VAL A 27 1.11 -2.41 7.08
C VAL A 27 0.12 -1.92 6.04
N LEU A 28 -0.16 -2.75 5.04
CA LEU A 28 -1.34 -2.55 4.22
C LEU A 28 -2.47 -2.54 5.24
N GLN A 29 -2.94 -1.35 5.61
CA GLN A 29 -4.21 -1.19 6.27
C GLN A 29 -5.20 -1.69 5.23
N GLY A 30 -5.48 -3.00 5.29
CA GLY A 30 -6.67 -3.56 4.71
C GLY A 30 -7.80 -2.69 5.22
N TYR A 31 -8.58 -2.20 4.26
CA TYR A 31 -9.83 -1.48 4.40
C TYR A 31 -10.34 -1.37 5.85
N ASP A 32 -10.42 -0.14 6.38
CA ASP A 32 -10.89 0.15 7.74
C ASP A 32 -12.25 -0.53 7.97
N ASP A 33 -12.32 -1.39 8.97
CA ASP A 33 -13.49 -2.17 9.36
C ASP A 33 -14.66 -1.28 9.82
N ASN A 34 -14.41 0.02 9.98
CA ASN A 34 -15.38 1.01 10.43
C ASN A 34 -16.02 1.85 9.31
N VAL A 35 -15.92 1.45 8.03
CA VAL A 35 -16.66 2.15 6.96
C VAL A 35 -18.15 1.77 7.01
N THR A 36 -18.91 2.55 7.77
CA THR A 36 -20.38 2.49 7.88
C THR A 36 -21.13 3.01 6.65
N GLU A 37 -20.44 3.27 5.54
CA GLU A 37 -21.05 3.87 4.34
C GLU A 37 -21.92 2.88 3.55
N TYR A 38 -21.72 1.56 3.73
CA TYR A 38 -22.51 0.52 3.06
C TYR A 38 -22.97 -0.60 4.02
N PRO A 39 -23.82 -0.30 5.02
CA PRO A 39 -24.20 -1.27 6.06
C PRO A 39 -25.05 -2.45 5.54
N ASN A 40 -25.54 -2.38 4.30
CA ASN A 40 -26.42 -3.38 3.68
C ASN A 40 -26.01 -3.76 2.24
N ASP A 41 -24.82 -3.37 1.78
CA ASP A 41 -24.36 -3.83 0.47
C ASP A 41 -23.94 -5.30 0.57
N THR A 42 -24.71 -6.19 -0.05
CA THR A 42 -24.40 -7.63 -0.14
C THR A 42 -23.65 -7.97 -1.43
N SER A 43 -23.28 -6.96 -2.23
CA SER A 43 -22.55 -7.15 -3.48
C SER A 43 -21.21 -7.83 -3.23
N ASN A 44 -20.71 -8.47 -4.27
CA ASN A 44 -19.36 -9.02 -4.25
C ASN A 44 -18.30 -7.91 -4.00
N CYS A 45 -18.60 -6.67 -4.37
CA CYS A 45 -17.70 -5.52 -4.33
C CYS A 45 -17.49 -4.95 -2.91
N SER A 46 -18.40 -5.23 -1.98
CA SER A 46 -18.35 -4.72 -0.60
C SER A 46 -17.72 -5.70 0.40
N GLN A 47 -17.33 -6.89 -0.04
CA GLN A 47 -16.76 -7.90 0.87
C GLN A 47 -15.34 -7.54 1.33
N TYR A 48 -15.12 -7.67 2.64
CA TYR A 48 -13.84 -7.42 3.31
C TYR A 48 -12.76 -8.43 2.92
N ARG A 49 -11.50 -7.98 2.95
CA ARG A 49 -10.35 -8.81 2.60
C ARG A 49 -10.01 -9.80 3.71
N GLY A 50 -9.67 -11.03 3.32
CA GLY A 50 -9.42 -12.15 4.22
C GLY A 50 -8.38 -11.87 5.30
N THR A 51 -8.66 -12.35 6.51
CA THR A 51 -7.84 -12.16 7.72
C THR A 51 -6.71 -13.19 7.87
N ARG A 52 -6.66 -14.20 7.00
CA ARG A 52 -5.74 -15.35 7.11
C ARG A 52 -4.72 -15.32 6.00
N LYS A 53 -3.47 -15.68 6.29
CA LYS A 53 -2.42 -15.81 5.27
C LYS A 53 -2.75 -16.97 4.32
N CYS A 54 -2.66 -16.74 3.02
CA CYS A 54 -2.79 -17.79 2.03
C CYS A 54 -1.56 -18.73 2.03
N PRO A 55 -1.73 -20.01 1.68
CA PRO A 55 -0.60 -20.90 1.41
C PRO A 55 0.15 -20.53 0.11
N HIS A 56 -0.53 -19.91 -0.86
CA HIS A 56 0.05 -19.44 -2.12
C HIS A 56 -0.37 -17.98 -2.38
N ALA A 57 0.48 -17.22 -3.07
CA ALA A 57 0.09 -15.89 -3.54
C ALA A 57 -0.83 -16.02 -4.76
N HIS A 58 -1.88 -15.22 -4.79
CA HIS A 58 -2.78 -15.09 -5.93
C HIS A 58 -2.71 -13.65 -6.45
N HIS A 59 -2.97 -13.42 -7.73
CA HIS A 59 -3.00 -12.08 -8.30
C HIS A 59 -4.34 -11.85 -8.98
N GLY A 60 -4.84 -10.63 -8.88
CA GLY A 60 -6.10 -10.26 -9.51
C GLY A 60 -6.55 -8.86 -9.13
N TRP A 61 -7.83 -8.61 -9.35
CA TRP A 61 -8.46 -7.32 -9.18
C TRP A 61 -9.48 -7.36 -8.04
N HIS A 62 -9.66 -6.24 -7.34
CA HIS A 62 -10.75 -6.04 -6.38
C HIS A 62 -11.24 -4.61 -6.49
N PHE A 63 -12.51 -4.42 -6.16
CA PHE A 63 -13.05 -3.08 -6.00
C PHE A 63 -12.63 -2.49 -4.66
N ASN A 64 -12.21 -1.24 -4.70
CA ASN A 64 -11.97 -0.45 -3.50
C ASN A 64 -12.98 0.72 -3.46
N PRO A 65 -13.96 0.68 -2.57
CA PRO A 65 -15.01 1.70 -2.50
C PRO A 65 -14.50 3.08 -2.07
N VAL A 66 -13.37 3.17 -1.35
CA VAL A 66 -12.80 4.49 -0.96
C VAL A 66 -12.38 5.29 -2.18
N TYR A 67 -11.83 4.63 -3.20
CA TYR A 67 -11.39 5.29 -4.43
C TYR A 67 -12.37 5.12 -5.59
N GLY A 68 -13.40 4.27 -5.43
CA GLY A 68 -14.36 3.99 -6.48
C GLY A 68 -13.74 3.35 -7.73
N ILE A 69 -12.65 2.59 -7.58
CA ILE A 69 -11.93 1.96 -8.70
C ILE A 69 -11.46 0.54 -8.34
N CYS A 70 -11.16 -0.24 -9.38
CA CYS A 70 -10.61 -1.57 -9.25
C CYS A 70 -9.08 -1.54 -9.11
N PHE A 71 -8.54 -2.09 -8.03
CA PHE A 71 -7.09 -2.18 -7.83
C PHE A 71 -6.57 -3.57 -8.15
N TRP A 72 -5.46 -3.61 -8.88
CA TRP A 72 -4.65 -4.82 -8.99
C TRP A 72 -3.95 -5.09 -7.67
N ASN A 73 -3.87 -6.35 -7.26
CA ASN A 73 -3.09 -6.73 -6.09
C ASN A 73 -2.60 -8.18 -6.16
N GLU A 74 -1.48 -8.42 -5.51
CA GLU A 74 -1.00 -9.74 -5.12
C GLU A 74 -1.56 -10.08 -3.74
N TYR A 75 -2.55 -10.96 -3.71
CA TYR A 75 -3.18 -11.48 -2.51
C TYR A 75 -2.29 -12.53 -1.86
N THR A 76 -1.66 -12.15 -0.76
CA THR A 76 -1.02 -13.09 0.18
C THR A 76 -1.95 -13.50 1.32
N TYR A 77 -3.19 -13.00 1.33
CA TYR A 77 -4.20 -13.25 2.36
C TYR A 77 -5.52 -13.76 1.74
N CYS A 78 -6.07 -14.81 2.34
CA CYS A 78 -7.15 -15.65 1.83
C CYS A 78 -8.44 -15.44 2.61
N GLY A 79 -9.58 -15.60 1.91
CA GLY A 79 -10.92 -15.27 2.40
C GLY A 79 -11.60 -14.15 1.61
N VAL A 80 -11.07 -13.81 0.44
CA VAL A 80 -11.59 -12.79 -0.50
C VAL A 80 -12.26 -13.51 -1.67
N ASP A 81 -13.30 -14.29 -1.42
CA ASP A 81 -13.83 -15.13 -2.50
C ASP A 81 -14.67 -14.32 -3.48
N LYS A 82 -15.33 -13.24 -3.01
CA LYS A 82 -16.28 -12.50 -3.83
C LYS A 82 -15.75 -11.19 -4.39
N ASN A 83 -15.01 -10.39 -3.61
CA ASN A 83 -14.36 -9.17 -4.11
C ASN A 83 -13.03 -9.50 -4.79
N TYR A 84 -13.03 -10.50 -5.67
CA TYR A 84 -11.89 -10.94 -6.43
C TYR A 84 -12.32 -11.19 -7.87
N PHE A 85 -11.57 -10.64 -8.79
CA PHE A 85 -11.81 -10.74 -10.22
C PHE A 85 -10.51 -11.03 -10.95
N LEU A 86 -10.55 -11.86 -11.99
CA LEU A 86 -9.33 -12.23 -12.72
C LEU A 86 -8.84 -11.06 -13.58
N THR A 87 -9.75 -10.24 -14.10
CA THR A 87 -9.43 -9.10 -14.96
C THR A 87 -10.02 -7.78 -14.47
N CYS A 88 -9.43 -6.67 -14.92
CA CYS A 88 -9.91 -5.32 -14.66
C CYS A 88 -11.33 -5.13 -15.20
N GLU A 89 -11.60 -5.63 -16.41
CA GLU A 89 -12.89 -5.53 -17.08
C GLU A 89 -13.99 -6.27 -16.31
N GLU A 90 -13.67 -7.43 -15.75
CA GLU A 90 -14.60 -8.19 -14.92
C GLU A 90 -14.98 -7.40 -13.67
N CYS A 91 -13.99 -6.84 -12.97
CA CYS A 91 -14.21 -5.99 -11.81
C CYS A 91 -15.05 -4.75 -12.15
N ASN A 92 -14.71 -4.05 -13.23
CA ASN A 92 -15.44 -2.88 -13.71
C ASN A 92 -16.91 -3.20 -14.01
N ARG A 93 -17.16 -4.34 -14.67
CA ARG A 93 -18.51 -4.79 -15.04
C ARG A 93 -19.34 -5.13 -13.81
N GLU A 94 -18.78 -5.90 -12.87
CA GLU A 94 -19.50 -6.36 -11.68
C GLU A 94 -19.74 -5.21 -10.69
N CYS A 95 -18.74 -4.34 -10.50
CA CYS A 95 -18.80 -3.23 -9.54
C CYS A 95 -19.26 -1.90 -10.14
N LYS A 96 -19.61 -1.88 -11.43
CA LYS A 96 -20.16 -0.72 -12.15
C LYS A 96 -19.25 0.52 -12.09
N VAL A 97 -17.96 0.30 -12.28
CA VAL A 97 -16.94 1.34 -12.33
C VAL A 97 -16.19 1.33 -13.66
N SER A 98 -15.43 2.38 -13.93
CA SER A 98 -14.79 2.59 -15.24
C SER A 98 -13.27 2.74 -15.16
N GLY A 99 -12.66 2.34 -14.05
CA GLY A 99 -11.27 2.67 -13.74
C GLY A 99 -10.54 1.57 -13.01
N CYS A 100 -9.29 1.38 -13.40
CA CYS A 100 -8.39 0.42 -12.81
C CYS A 100 -7.06 1.07 -12.46
N ALA A 101 -6.48 0.66 -11.33
CA ALA A 101 -5.20 1.16 -10.86
C ALA A 101 -4.28 0.02 -10.42
N TYR A 102 -3.00 0.17 -10.73
CA TYR A 102 -1.94 -0.65 -10.17
C TYR A 102 -1.43 -0.01 -8.87
N PRO A 103 -0.92 -0.79 -7.90
CA PRO A 103 -0.17 -0.25 -6.79
C PRO A 103 1.01 0.54 -7.35
N LEU A 104 1.20 1.76 -6.87
CA LEU A 104 2.44 2.48 -7.13
C LEU A 104 3.55 1.76 -6.36
N GLU A 105 4.52 1.20 -7.09
CA GLU A 105 5.77 0.81 -6.48
C GLU A 105 6.38 2.06 -5.81
N PRO A 106 6.81 1.98 -4.54
CA PRO A 106 7.51 3.10 -3.94
C PRO A 106 8.76 3.42 -4.78
N PRO A 107 9.06 4.70 -5.05
CA PRO A 107 10.33 5.06 -5.68
C PRO A 107 11.48 4.57 -4.78
N ASP A 108 12.49 3.98 -5.41
CA ASP A 108 13.66 3.38 -4.76
C ASP A 108 14.40 4.34 -3.79
#